data_AF-F2E127-F1
#
_entry.id   AF-F2E127-F1
#
_cell.length_a   1.000
_cell.length_b   1.000
_cell.length_c   1.000
_cell.angle_alpha   90.00
_cell.angle_beta   90.00
_cell.angle_gamma   90.00
#
_symmetry.space_group_name_H-M   'P 1'
#
loop_
_entity.id
_entity.type
_entity.pdbx_description
1 polymer ?
#
loop_
_entity_poly.entity_id
_entity_poly.type
_entity_poly.pdbx_seq_one_letter_code
_entity_poly.pdbx_strand_id
1 'polypeptide(L)'
;MSYDQMLSPLLGRSAWTPQLQQLQVGGDAVTRQILKCTRWQLEETTDFVTCPYHYYCDSSYPGDYHPAVGALVAAFAAYCFVAALAFAVLDLARSGAAGVRGVKRKYLVPSGPFLLPLVLLALAKGQRVNAVFPLAQLGPALLLLLQASALAFRNEADGDIRYAVLEASTVSGVLHASLYLDAVVLPYYTGLEALRWSRFSGECASCLCRMEPLVVGGTAMRYRGLSKTALAIIFALCSRMVCRIYGEERLSAWTRSALEGVGWVLVAADAVYLVGWVAAEGGAVGVAAYSLVAGLVFLCVFGKVYRFLAWVESRQSQWKSSLCHTIV
;
A
#
# COMPACT_ATOMS: atom_id res chain seq x y z
N MET A 1 10.90 -11.81 -35.74
CA MET A 1 9.58 -11.86 -35.07
C MET A 1 9.04 -10.43 -34.99
N SER A 2 7.81 -10.20 -35.47
CA SER A 2 7.23 -8.86 -35.71
C SER A 2 6.63 -8.24 -34.45
N TYR A 3 6.71 -6.91 -34.34
CA TYR A 3 6.21 -6.06 -33.24
C TYR A 3 4.69 -6.19 -32.97
N ASP A 4 3.94 -6.80 -33.88
CA ASP A 4 2.48 -7.01 -33.75
C ASP A 4 2.09 -8.13 -32.78
N GLN A 5 3.03 -8.94 -32.30
CA GLN A 5 2.77 -9.97 -31.28
C GLN A 5 2.86 -9.46 -29.82
N MET A 6 3.16 -8.18 -29.59
CA MET A 6 3.22 -7.59 -28.23
C MET A 6 1.88 -7.03 -27.70
N LEU A 7 0.84 -6.91 -28.54
CA LEU A 7 -0.41 -6.22 -28.16
C LEU A 7 -1.62 -7.13 -27.92
N SER A 8 -1.44 -8.45 -27.95
CA SER A 8 -2.52 -9.43 -27.82
C SER A 8 -2.98 -9.83 -26.40
N PRO A 9 -2.47 -9.35 -25.24
CA PRO A 9 -3.08 -9.72 -23.96
C PRO A 9 -4.28 -8.84 -23.56
N LEU A 10 -4.64 -7.81 -24.32
CA LEU A 10 -5.68 -6.84 -23.90
C LEU A 10 -7.14 -7.34 -24.00
N LEU A 11 -7.41 -8.52 -24.57
CA LEU A 11 -8.79 -9.05 -24.70
C LEU A 11 -8.90 -10.56 -24.39
N GLY A 12 -8.04 -11.07 -23.50
CA GLY A 12 -8.14 -12.45 -23.03
C GLY A 12 -9.01 -12.55 -21.76
N ARG A 13 -10.28 -12.93 -21.92
CA ARG A 13 -11.14 -13.42 -20.82
C ARG A 13 -10.35 -14.42 -19.97
N SER A 14 -10.11 -14.04 -18.73
CA SER A 14 -9.26 -14.76 -17.80
C SER A 14 -10.14 -15.76 -17.01
N ALA A 15 -10.09 -17.03 -17.41
CA ALA A 15 -10.84 -18.15 -16.81
C ALA A 15 -10.11 -18.76 -15.60
N TRP A 16 -9.40 -17.93 -14.82
CA TRP A 16 -8.33 -18.39 -13.92
C TRP A 16 -8.72 -18.39 -12.43
N THR A 17 -9.99 -18.14 -12.13
CA THR A 17 -10.52 -17.96 -10.78
C THR A 17 -10.59 -19.23 -9.91
N PRO A 18 -10.87 -20.46 -10.38
CA PRO A 18 -11.05 -21.56 -9.44
C PRO A 18 -9.73 -22.07 -8.84
N GLN A 19 -8.57 -21.86 -9.48
CA GLN A 19 -7.34 -22.55 -9.07
C GLN A 19 -6.59 -21.88 -7.90
N LEU A 20 -6.63 -20.55 -7.78
CA LEU A 20 -5.94 -19.77 -6.73
C LEU A 20 -6.59 -19.94 -5.35
N GLN A 21 -7.92 -19.94 -5.31
CA GLN A 21 -8.68 -20.13 -4.07
C GLN A 21 -8.67 -21.61 -3.64
N GLN A 22 -8.56 -22.52 -4.60
CA GLN A 22 -8.49 -23.97 -4.37
C GLN A 22 -7.08 -24.46 -3.96
N LEU A 23 -6.00 -23.78 -4.38
CA LEU A 23 -4.64 -24.00 -3.84
C LEU A 23 -4.52 -23.60 -2.36
N GLN A 24 -5.27 -22.59 -1.92
CA GLN A 24 -5.20 -22.08 -0.55
C GLN A 24 -6.13 -22.85 0.40
N VAL A 25 -7.29 -23.30 -0.08
CA VAL A 25 -8.29 -24.05 0.70
C VAL A 25 -8.10 -25.58 0.60
N GLY A 26 -7.46 -26.08 -0.47
CA GLY A 26 -7.31 -27.52 -0.74
C GLY A 26 -5.94 -27.96 -1.28
N GLY A 27 -4.90 -27.12 -1.28
CA GLY A 27 -3.57 -27.51 -1.75
C GLY A 27 -2.88 -28.50 -0.81
N ASP A 28 -2.22 -29.50 -1.41
CA ASP A 28 -1.38 -30.49 -0.72
C ASP A 28 -0.36 -29.81 0.21
N ALA A 29 0.07 -30.52 1.26
CA ALA A 29 1.01 -29.99 2.25
C ALA A 29 2.26 -29.35 1.62
N VAL A 30 2.70 -29.91 0.49
CA VAL A 30 3.82 -29.44 -0.34
C VAL A 30 3.56 -28.04 -0.94
N THR A 31 2.37 -27.81 -1.51
CA THR A 31 1.99 -26.50 -2.06
C THR A 31 2.02 -25.43 -0.98
N ARG A 32 1.50 -25.75 0.21
CA ARG A 32 1.52 -24.82 1.35
C ARG A 32 2.95 -24.55 1.81
N GLN A 33 3.82 -25.55 1.81
CA GLN A 33 5.23 -25.39 2.15
C GLN A 33 5.95 -24.46 1.17
N ILE A 34 5.68 -24.58 -0.13
CA ILE A 34 6.25 -23.71 -1.17
C ILE A 34 5.81 -22.26 -1.01
N LEU A 35 4.52 -22.00 -0.74
CA LEU A 35 4.01 -20.65 -0.47
C LEU A 35 4.55 -20.06 0.86
N LYS A 36 5.00 -20.92 1.77
CA LYS A 36 5.62 -20.52 3.05
C LYS A 36 7.11 -20.29 2.95
N CYS A 37 7.72 -20.56 1.80
CA CYS A 37 9.15 -20.48 1.62
C CYS A 37 9.64 -19.03 1.68
N THR A 38 10.55 -18.74 2.60
CA THR A 38 11.17 -17.42 2.76
C THR A 38 12.50 -17.31 2.05
N ARG A 39 13.20 -18.44 1.85
CA ARG A 39 14.50 -18.47 1.19
C ARG A 39 14.59 -19.64 0.21
N TRP A 40 14.77 -19.29 -1.05
CA TRP A 40 15.07 -20.21 -2.14
C TRP A 40 16.58 -20.31 -2.31
N GLN A 41 17.10 -21.52 -2.46
CA GLN A 41 18.50 -21.78 -2.79
C GLN A 41 18.58 -22.44 -4.16
N LEU A 42 19.53 -22.00 -4.96
CA LEU A 42 19.89 -22.65 -6.22
C LEU A 42 20.88 -23.76 -5.91
N GLU A 43 20.55 -24.97 -6.33
CA GLU A 43 21.43 -26.12 -6.27
C GLU A 43 22.14 -26.29 -7.62
N GLU A 44 23.41 -26.66 -7.58
CA GLU A 44 24.20 -26.89 -8.78
C GLU A 44 23.76 -28.21 -9.43
N THR A 45 23.25 -28.14 -10.66
CA THR A 45 22.81 -29.32 -11.41
C THR A 45 23.79 -29.68 -12.51
N THR A 46 23.92 -30.97 -12.80
CA THR A 46 24.61 -31.46 -14.00
C THR A 46 23.67 -31.56 -15.22
N ASP A 47 22.35 -31.50 -15.03
CA ASP A 47 21.35 -31.51 -16.11
C ASP A 47 20.94 -30.10 -16.55
N PHE A 48 21.80 -29.49 -17.36
CA PHE A 48 21.58 -28.17 -17.93
C PHE A 48 20.51 -28.12 -19.03
N VAL A 49 19.98 -29.27 -19.49
CA VAL A 49 19.06 -29.33 -20.62
C VAL A 49 17.62 -29.39 -20.14
N THR A 50 17.33 -30.18 -19.11
CA THR A 50 15.96 -30.35 -18.60
C THR A 50 15.69 -29.59 -17.30
N CYS A 51 16.72 -29.30 -16.52
CA CYS A 51 16.63 -28.62 -15.24
C CYS A 51 17.83 -27.67 -15.01
N PRO A 52 18.03 -26.65 -15.88
CA PRO A 52 19.18 -25.75 -15.75
C PRO A 52 19.20 -24.94 -14.45
N TYR A 53 18.03 -24.73 -13.84
CA TYR A 53 17.91 -24.12 -12.52
C TYR A 53 17.12 -25.03 -11.60
N HIS A 54 17.81 -25.67 -10.64
CA HIS A 54 17.19 -26.46 -9.59
C HIS A 54 17.12 -25.67 -8.29
N TYR A 55 15.92 -25.47 -7.78
CA TYR A 55 15.68 -24.74 -6.55
C TYR A 55 15.08 -25.65 -5.49
N TYR A 56 15.53 -25.48 -4.25
CA TYR A 56 14.84 -26.02 -3.09
C TYR A 56 14.55 -24.92 -2.07
N CYS A 57 13.55 -25.17 -1.23
CA CYS A 57 13.23 -24.28 -0.13
C CYS A 57 14.13 -24.56 1.07
N ASP A 58 15.02 -23.62 1.40
CA ASP A 58 15.98 -23.71 2.51
C ASP A 58 15.33 -23.34 3.86
N SER A 59 14.44 -22.35 3.85
CA SER A 59 13.70 -21.95 5.06
C SER A 59 12.28 -21.51 4.75
N SER A 60 11.37 -21.82 5.68
CA SER A 60 9.97 -21.40 5.66
C SER A 60 9.59 -20.76 6.99
N TYR A 61 8.66 -19.81 6.97
CA TYR A 61 8.17 -19.20 8.20
C TYR A 61 7.35 -20.21 9.04
N PRO A 62 7.36 -20.08 10.38
CA PRO A 62 6.62 -20.99 11.25
C PRO A 62 5.12 -20.86 10.98
N GLY A 63 4.38 -21.96 11.18
CA GLY A 63 2.96 -22.08 10.83
C GLY A 63 2.06 -20.90 11.22
N ASP A 64 0.91 -20.84 10.57
CA ASP A 64 -0.03 -19.73 10.68
C ASP A 64 -0.51 -19.53 12.12
N TYR A 65 -0.80 -18.28 12.48
CA TYR A 65 -1.46 -17.99 13.75
C TYR A 65 -2.90 -18.52 13.75
N HIS A 66 -3.45 -18.66 14.95
CA HIS A 66 -4.84 -19.00 15.15
C HIS A 66 -5.75 -18.05 14.33
N PRO A 67 -6.81 -18.54 13.67
CA PRO A 67 -7.69 -17.73 12.80
C PRO A 67 -8.27 -16.50 13.50
N ALA A 68 -8.44 -16.56 14.83
CA ALA A 68 -8.83 -15.41 15.64
C ALA A 68 -7.92 -14.19 15.47
N VAL A 69 -6.60 -14.39 15.32
CA VAL A 69 -5.64 -13.30 15.07
C VAL A 69 -5.91 -12.66 13.70
N GLY A 70 -6.18 -13.47 12.68
CA GLY A 70 -6.56 -12.96 11.37
C GLY A 70 -7.86 -12.15 11.40
N ALA A 71 -8.86 -12.60 12.16
CA ALA A 71 -10.12 -11.86 12.34
C ALA A 71 -9.91 -10.52 13.06
N LEU A 72 -9.05 -10.48 14.09
CA LEU A 72 -8.68 -9.24 14.78
C LEU A 72 -7.99 -8.25 13.85
N VAL A 73 -7.05 -8.72 13.01
CA VAL A 73 -6.38 -7.87 12.02
C VAL A 73 -7.37 -7.37 10.96
N ALA A 74 -8.31 -8.20 10.53
CA ALA A 74 -9.37 -7.80 9.60
C ALA A 74 -10.27 -6.69 10.21
N ALA A 75 -10.72 -6.88 11.45
CA ALA A 75 -11.53 -5.91 12.17
C ALA A 75 -10.77 -4.60 12.39
N PHE A 76 -9.48 -4.67 12.71
CA PHE A 76 -8.60 -3.51 12.84
C PHE A 76 -8.42 -2.76 11.51
N ALA A 77 -8.21 -3.47 10.41
CA ALA A 77 -8.12 -2.86 9.07
C ALA A 77 -9.43 -2.19 8.67
N ALA A 78 -10.56 -2.84 8.92
CA ALA A 78 -11.90 -2.28 8.70
C ALA A 78 -12.12 -1.02 9.56
N TYR A 79 -11.74 -1.06 10.84
CA TYR A 79 -11.79 0.11 11.72
C TYR A 79 -10.95 1.27 11.18
N CYS A 80 -9.70 1.00 10.78
CA CYS A 80 -8.82 2.02 10.19
C CYS A 80 -9.45 2.66 8.94
N PHE A 81 -10.07 1.84 8.08
CA PHE A 81 -10.74 2.31 6.88
C PHE A 81 -11.96 3.19 7.22
N VAL A 82 -12.85 2.71 8.08
CA VAL A 82 -14.06 3.43 8.49
C VAL A 82 -13.71 4.74 9.19
N ALA A 83 -12.71 4.74 10.08
CA ALA A 83 -12.26 5.95 10.76
C ALA A 83 -11.72 6.99 9.76
N ALA A 84 -10.84 6.56 8.83
CA ALA A 84 -10.30 7.46 7.81
C ALA A 84 -11.40 8.00 6.88
N LEU A 85 -12.35 7.16 6.47
CA LEU A 85 -13.50 7.55 5.65
C LEU A 85 -14.40 8.54 6.38
N ALA A 86 -14.77 8.25 7.63
CA ALA A 86 -15.61 9.12 8.43
C ALA A 86 -14.96 10.51 8.57
N PHE A 87 -13.67 10.58 8.88
CA PHE A 87 -12.99 11.88 8.98
C PHE A 87 -12.86 12.59 7.63
N ALA A 88 -12.61 11.87 6.53
CA ALA A 88 -12.57 12.46 5.20
C ALA A 88 -13.93 13.06 4.78
N VAL A 89 -15.03 12.34 5.05
CA VAL A 89 -16.40 12.82 4.79
C VAL A 89 -16.73 14.01 5.69
N LEU A 90 -16.40 13.95 6.98
CA LEU A 90 -16.64 15.05 7.91
C LEU A 90 -15.86 16.32 7.54
N ASP A 91 -14.63 16.17 7.02
CA ASP A 91 -13.84 17.30 6.50
C ASP A 91 -14.45 17.93 5.25
N LEU A 92 -15.11 17.12 4.41
CA LEU A 92 -15.79 17.62 3.22
C LEU A 92 -17.14 18.28 3.56
N ALA A 93 -17.94 17.67 4.43
CA ALA A 93 -19.28 18.12 4.78
C ALA A 93 -19.31 19.42 5.60
N ARG A 94 -18.26 19.69 6.40
CA ARG A 94 -18.20 20.84 7.30
C ARG A 94 -17.37 22.00 6.77
N SER A 95 -17.25 22.14 5.45
CA SER A 95 -16.38 23.11 4.76
C SER A 95 -16.66 24.61 5.04
N GLY A 96 -17.51 24.96 6.01
CA GLY A 96 -17.83 26.34 6.42
C GLY A 96 -17.85 26.61 7.93
N ALA A 97 -17.61 25.63 8.80
CA ALA A 97 -17.64 25.84 10.25
C ALA A 97 -16.29 25.49 10.89
N ALA A 98 -15.60 26.51 11.41
CA ALA A 98 -14.35 26.43 12.18
C ALA A 98 -14.51 25.73 13.55
N GLY A 99 -15.23 24.61 13.61
CA GLY A 99 -15.87 24.12 14.84
C GLY A 99 -15.82 22.61 15.03
N VAL A 100 -14.66 21.95 14.83
CA VAL A 100 -14.30 20.74 15.61
C VAL A 100 -12.79 20.77 15.83
N ARG A 101 -12.33 21.81 16.54
CA ARG A 101 -10.91 22.06 16.84
C ARG A 101 -10.40 21.25 18.06
N GLY A 102 -11.02 20.11 18.36
CA GLY A 102 -10.82 19.42 19.64
C GLY A 102 -10.79 17.88 19.63
N VAL A 103 -11.15 17.22 18.51
CA VAL A 103 -10.94 15.77 18.40
C VAL A 103 -9.57 15.56 17.79
N LYS A 104 -8.67 14.88 18.51
CA LYS A 104 -7.35 14.53 17.99
C LYS A 104 -7.46 13.42 16.92
N ARG A 105 -8.07 13.74 15.77
CA ARG A 105 -8.45 12.79 14.70
C ARG A 105 -7.28 11.93 14.25
N LYS A 106 -6.07 12.50 14.23
CA LYS A 106 -4.85 11.78 13.87
C LYS A 106 -4.58 10.55 14.75
N TYR A 107 -5.05 10.51 16.00
CA TYR A 107 -4.84 9.37 16.90
C TYR A 107 -5.74 8.18 16.59
N LEU A 108 -6.82 8.39 15.82
CA LEU A 108 -7.83 7.40 15.46
C LEU A 108 -7.67 6.88 14.02
N VAL A 109 -6.65 7.32 13.30
CA VAL A 109 -6.33 6.91 11.93
C VAL A 109 -5.03 6.09 11.90
N PRO A 110 -4.80 5.25 10.89
CA PRO A 110 -3.68 4.30 10.90
C PRO A 110 -2.29 4.94 11.00
N SER A 111 -2.13 6.18 10.53
CA SER A 111 -0.90 6.98 10.71
C SER A 111 -0.80 7.67 12.08
N GLY A 112 -1.67 7.35 13.03
CA GLY A 112 -1.67 7.91 14.37
C GLY A 112 -0.64 7.26 15.27
N PRO A 113 -0.16 7.95 16.32
CA PRO A 113 0.86 7.40 17.22
C PRO A 113 0.41 6.12 17.96
N PHE A 114 -0.90 5.89 18.13
CA PHE A 114 -1.42 4.67 18.76
C PHE A 114 -1.69 3.53 17.77
N LEU A 115 -2.23 3.83 16.59
CA LEU A 115 -2.60 2.80 15.62
C LEU A 115 -1.43 2.40 14.72
N LEU A 116 -0.47 3.29 14.48
CA LEU A 116 0.70 3.01 13.66
C LEU A 116 1.54 1.84 14.20
N PRO A 117 1.85 1.74 15.51
CA PRO A 117 2.50 0.55 16.07
C PRO A 117 1.71 -0.75 15.85
N LEU A 118 0.38 -0.69 15.87
CA LEU A 118 -0.47 -1.86 15.60
C LEU A 118 -0.44 -2.26 14.12
N VAL A 119 -0.43 -1.29 13.20
CA VAL A 119 -0.19 -1.55 11.77
C VAL A 119 1.16 -2.20 11.56
N LEU A 120 2.21 -1.67 12.20
CA LEU A 120 3.56 -2.23 12.13
C LEU A 120 3.62 -3.65 12.68
N LEU A 121 2.96 -3.92 13.80
CA LEU A 121 2.90 -5.25 14.40
C LEU A 121 2.19 -6.25 13.47
N ALA A 122 1.07 -5.85 12.87
CA ALA A 122 0.34 -6.66 11.91
C ALA A 122 1.22 -7.01 10.69
N LEU A 123 1.92 -6.02 10.12
CA LEU A 123 2.80 -6.21 8.97
C LEU A 123 4.06 -7.04 9.32
N ALA A 124 4.70 -6.74 10.46
CA ALA A 124 5.91 -7.44 10.92
C ALA A 124 5.68 -8.94 11.15
N LYS A 125 4.45 -9.32 11.49
CA LYS A 125 4.04 -10.73 11.66
C LYS A 125 3.14 -11.22 10.54
N GLY A 126 3.02 -10.47 9.45
CA GLY A 126 2.04 -10.68 8.40
C GLY A 126 2.20 -11.99 7.64
N GLN A 127 3.41 -12.54 7.57
CA GLN A 127 3.67 -13.84 6.96
C GLN A 127 2.82 -14.96 7.59
N ARG A 128 2.52 -14.86 8.89
CA ARG A 128 1.78 -15.88 9.64
C ARG A 128 0.27 -15.61 9.72
N VAL A 129 -0.21 -14.52 9.12
CA VAL A 129 -1.62 -14.11 9.16
C VAL A 129 -2.25 -14.39 7.80
N ASN A 130 -2.76 -15.61 7.62
CA ASN A 130 -3.24 -16.09 6.32
C ASN A 130 -4.64 -16.71 6.31
N ALA A 131 -5.28 -16.87 7.49
CA ALA A 131 -6.55 -17.61 7.59
C ALA A 131 -7.81 -16.78 7.26
N VAL A 132 -7.89 -15.52 7.71
CA VAL A 132 -9.09 -14.66 7.56
C VAL A 132 -8.80 -13.38 6.78
N PHE A 133 -7.59 -12.84 6.92
CA PHE A 133 -7.13 -11.66 6.22
C PHE A 133 -5.73 -11.96 5.67
N PRO A 134 -5.61 -12.44 4.42
CA PRO A 134 -4.32 -12.81 3.84
C PRO A 134 -3.48 -11.55 3.63
N LEU A 135 -2.55 -11.29 4.55
CA LEU A 135 -1.76 -10.06 4.54
C LEU A 135 -0.88 -9.93 3.29
N ALA A 136 -0.49 -11.06 2.68
CA ALA A 136 0.25 -11.04 1.42
C ALA A 136 -0.57 -10.44 0.27
N GLN A 137 -1.89 -10.59 0.29
CA GLN A 137 -2.79 -10.11 -0.77
C GLN A 137 -3.43 -8.77 -0.43
N LEU A 138 -3.74 -8.52 0.85
CA LEU A 138 -4.45 -7.30 1.30
C LEU A 138 -3.53 -6.29 2.00
N GLY A 139 -2.28 -6.66 2.29
CA GLY A 139 -1.28 -5.78 2.88
C GLY A 139 -1.01 -4.50 2.07
N PRO A 140 -0.96 -4.52 0.73
CA PRO A 140 -0.85 -3.30 -0.06
C PRO A 140 -2.00 -2.32 0.18
N ALA A 141 -3.23 -2.80 0.41
CA ALA A 141 -4.36 -1.95 0.74
C ALA A 141 -4.18 -1.28 2.11
N LEU A 142 -3.66 -2.02 3.10
CA LEU A 142 -3.36 -1.49 4.43
C LEU A 142 -2.24 -0.43 4.38
N LEU A 143 -1.19 -0.67 3.58
CA LEU A 143 -0.12 0.30 3.38
C LEU A 143 -0.63 1.56 2.67
N LEU A 144 -1.43 1.41 1.62
CA LEU A 144 -2.01 2.55 0.89
C LEU A 144 -2.93 3.38 1.80
N LEU A 145 -3.70 2.72 2.67
CA LEU A 145 -4.54 3.39 3.68
C LEU A 145 -3.69 4.18 4.70
N LEU A 146 -2.61 3.58 5.20
CA LEU A 146 -1.65 4.25 6.09
C LEU A 146 -1.00 5.48 5.42
N GLN A 147 -0.58 5.31 4.17
CA GLN A 147 0.03 6.35 3.35
C GLN A 147 -0.94 7.52 3.09
N ALA A 148 -2.16 7.20 2.68
CA ALA A 148 -3.22 8.18 2.46
C ALA A 148 -3.59 8.91 3.77
N SER A 149 -3.69 8.20 4.90
CA SER A 149 -3.99 8.82 6.18
C SER A 149 -2.86 9.75 6.66
N ALA A 150 -1.59 9.39 6.42
CA ALA A 150 -0.44 10.22 6.77
C ALA A 150 -0.44 11.55 5.97
N LEU A 151 -0.83 11.51 4.69
CA LEU A 151 -0.97 12.70 3.87
C LEU A 151 -2.24 13.51 4.19
N ALA A 152 -3.35 12.86 4.54
CA ALA A 152 -4.62 13.54 4.82
C ALA A 152 -4.63 14.23 6.19
N PHE A 153 -4.19 13.52 7.24
CA PHE A 153 -4.33 13.96 8.63
C PHE A 153 -2.99 14.45 9.19
N ARG A 154 -2.99 15.71 9.66
CA ARG A 154 -1.80 16.37 10.21
C ARG A 154 -1.69 16.14 11.73
N ASN A 155 -0.47 16.17 12.26
CA ASN A 155 -0.23 16.15 13.71
C ASN A 155 -0.62 17.50 14.31
N GLU A 156 -1.53 17.46 15.29
CA GLU A 156 -1.89 18.62 16.11
C GLU A 156 -1.19 18.45 17.46
N ALA A 157 -0.01 19.06 17.58
CA ALA A 157 0.77 19.07 18.81
C ALA A 157 1.21 20.49 19.15
N ASP A 158 1.04 20.86 20.42
CA ASP A 158 1.50 22.13 20.96
C ASP A 158 3.02 22.10 21.11
N GLY A 159 3.70 23.00 20.41
CA GLY A 159 5.15 23.12 20.38
C GLY A 159 5.82 22.38 19.21
N ASP A 160 6.80 23.04 18.60
CA ASP A 160 7.43 22.57 17.36
C ASP A 160 8.25 21.28 17.54
N ILE A 161 8.83 21.08 18.73
CA ILE A 161 9.58 19.86 19.07
C ILE A 161 8.64 18.64 19.15
N ARG A 162 7.48 18.78 19.82
CA ARG A 162 6.52 17.66 19.94
C ARG A 162 5.92 17.30 18.59
N TYR A 163 5.61 18.31 17.77
CA TYR A 163 5.17 18.10 16.40
C TYR A 163 6.25 17.37 15.58
N ALA A 164 7.49 17.82 15.65
CA ALA A 164 8.63 17.22 14.95
C ALA A 164 8.81 15.75 15.32
N VAL A 165 8.77 15.40 16.61
CA VAL A 165 8.89 14.01 17.08
C VAL A 165 7.75 13.14 16.55
N LEU A 166 6.51 13.62 16.59
CA LEU A 166 5.36 12.88 16.08
C LEU A 166 5.40 12.72 14.55
N GLU A 167 5.83 13.75 13.82
CA GLU A 167 5.95 13.69 12.36
C GLU A 167 7.09 12.74 11.94
N ALA A 168 8.24 12.80 12.63
CA ALA A 168 9.36 11.88 12.43
C ALA A 168 8.99 10.43 12.76
N SER A 169 8.19 10.21 13.82
CA SER A 169 7.65 8.89 14.15
C SER A 169 6.75 8.35 13.03
N THR A 170 5.89 9.19 12.44
CA THR A 170 5.11 8.79 11.25
C THR A 170 5.96 8.47 10.04
N VAL A 171 7.03 9.25 9.78
CA VAL A 171 7.99 8.95 8.70
C VAL A 171 8.64 7.58 8.91
N SER A 172 9.16 7.34 10.11
CA SER A 172 9.78 6.05 10.47
C SER A 172 8.79 4.91 10.35
N GLY A 173 7.55 5.08 10.79
CA GLY A 173 6.53 4.03 10.69
C GLY A 173 6.08 3.76 9.25
N VAL A 174 5.98 4.77 8.38
CA VAL A 174 5.73 4.52 6.95
C VAL A 174 6.88 3.73 6.32
N LEU A 175 8.13 4.05 6.67
CA LEU A 175 9.29 3.31 6.19
C LEU A 175 9.29 1.84 6.68
N HIS A 176 9.07 1.62 7.97
CA HIS A 176 9.01 0.26 8.52
C HIS A 176 7.82 -0.54 7.97
N ALA A 177 6.66 0.08 7.81
CA ALA A 177 5.50 -0.57 7.20
C ALA A 177 5.80 -1.02 5.76
N SER A 178 6.50 -0.18 5.00
CA SER A 178 6.94 -0.47 3.64
C SER A 178 7.88 -1.67 3.58
N LEU A 179 8.90 -1.70 4.45
CA LEU A 179 9.86 -2.81 4.53
C LEU A 179 9.21 -4.11 5.01
N TYR A 180 8.33 -4.05 6.00
CA TYR A 180 7.61 -5.23 6.49
C TYR A 180 6.63 -5.76 5.45
N LEU A 181 5.96 -4.90 4.69
CA LEU A 181 5.11 -5.35 3.60
C LEU A 181 5.93 -6.09 2.54
N ASP A 182 7.09 -5.56 2.14
CA ASP A 182 7.98 -6.24 1.20
C ASP A 182 8.39 -7.62 1.70
N ALA A 183 8.73 -7.74 2.99
CA ALA A 183 9.06 -9.03 3.60
C ALA A 183 7.90 -10.04 3.56
N VAL A 184 6.64 -9.60 3.49
CA VAL A 184 5.46 -10.48 3.39
C VAL A 184 5.11 -10.81 1.93
N VAL A 185 5.10 -9.79 1.07
CA VAL A 185 4.67 -9.89 -0.34
C VAL A 185 5.71 -10.66 -1.16
N LEU A 186 7.00 -10.37 -0.97
CA LEU A 186 8.08 -10.94 -1.78
C LEU A 186 8.10 -12.47 -1.77
N PRO A 187 8.14 -13.13 -0.60
CA PRO A 187 8.22 -14.59 -0.56
C PRO A 187 6.95 -15.24 -1.11
N TYR A 188 5.79 -14.65 -0.84
CA TYR A 188 4.50 -15.15 -1.31
C TYR A 188 4.41 -15.19 -2.83
N TYR A 189 4.71 -14.07 -3.51
CA TYR A 189 4.65 -14.02 -4.98
C TYR A 189 5.79 -14.78 -5.66
N THR A 190 6.95 -14.91 -5.00
CA THR A 190 8.03 -15.80 -5.45
C THR A 190 7.56 -17.26 -5.43
N GLY A 191 6.96 -17.70 -4.32
CA GLY A 191 6.41 -19.05 -4.20
C GLY A 191 5.25 -19.31 -5.15
N LEU A 192 4.41 -18.30 -5.39
CA LEU A 192 3.32 -18.39 -6.37
C LEU A 192 3.85 -18.57 -7.80
N GLU A 193 4.89 -17.81 -8.17
CA GLU A 193 5.53 -17.99 -9.47
C GLU A 193 6.23 -19.35 -9.57
N ALA A 194 6.89 -19.78 -8.50
CA ALA A 194 7.50 -21.10 -8.41
C ALA A 194 6.45 -22.18 -8.70
N LEU A 195 5.31 -22.19 -8.02
CA LEU A 195 4.25 -23.18 -8.25
C LEU A 195 3.65 -23.16 -9.66
N ARG A 196 3.54 -21.98 -10.29
CA ARG A 196 2.90 -21.84 -11.60
C ARG A 196 3.78 -22.25 -12.77
N TRP A 197 5.08 -21.97 -12.67
CA TRP A 197 5.99 -22.04 -13.82
C TRP A 197 7.17 -22.98 -13.62
N SER A 198 7.18 -23.77 -12.55
CA SER A 198 8.19 -24.82 -12.33
C SER A 198 7.59 -26.21 -12.40
N ARG A 199 8.48 -27.20 -12.55
CA ARG A 199 8.13 -28.62 -12.46
C ARG A 199 8.78 -29.21 -11.22
N PHE A 200 8.11 -30.14 -10.55
CA PHE A 200 8.72 -30.86 -9.44
C PHE A 200 9.80 -31.80 -9.96
N SER A 201 11.00 -31.71 -9.38
CA SER A 201 12.14 -32.56 -9.72
C SER A 201 11.94 -34.01 -9.26
N GLY A 202 11.24 -34.20 -8.13
CA GLY A 202 11.03 -35.50 -7.50
C GLY A 202 12.17 -35.93 -6.58
N GLU A 203 13.31 -35.25 -6.60
CA GLU A 203 14.44 -35.47 -5.69
C GLU A 203 14.11 -35.11 -4.23
N CYS A 204 13.28 -34.08 -4.04
CA CYS A 204 12.71 -33.75 -2.74
C CYS A 204 11.30 -33.14 -2.89
N ALA A 205 10.55 -33.11 -1.77
CA ALA A 205 9.17 -32.61 -1.78
C ALA A 205 9.04 -31.14 -2.22
N SER A 206 10.06 -30.31 -1.95
CA SER A 206 10.08 -28.88 -2.30
C SER A 206 11.01 -28.55 -3.48
N CYS A 207 11.55 -29.56 -4.16
CA CYS A 207 12.55 -29.41 -5.21
C CYS A 207 11.88 -29.09 -6.55
N LEU A 208 12.29 -27.98 -7.16
CA LEU A 208 11.68 -27.40 -8.35
C LEU A 208 12.71 -27.18 -9.45
N CYS A 209 12.40 -27.65 -10.65
CA CYS A 209 13.14 -27.42 -11.86
C CYS A 209 12.54 -26.29 -12.68
N ARG A 210 13.39 -25.39 -13.18
CA ARG A 210 13.02 -24.29 -14.06
C ARG A 210 13.99 -24.12 -15.23
N MET A 211 13.45 -23.62 -16.34
CA MET A 211 14.22 -23.18 -17.51
C MET A 211 14.70 -21.73 -17.40
N GLU A 212 14.05 -20.95 -16.53
CA GLU A 212 14.37 -19.54 -16.29
C GLU A 212 14.63 -19.31 -14.80
N PRO A 213 15.56 -18.40 -14.46
CA PRO A 213 15.90 -18.12 -13.07
C PRO A 213 14.68 -17.59 -12.31
N LEU A 214 14.56 -18.01 -11.05
CA LEU A 214 13.47 -17.57 -10.19
C LEU A 214 13.69 -16.10 -9.76
N VAL A 215 12.70 -15.24 -10.03
CA VAL A 215 12.78 -13.81 -9.71
C VAL A 215 12.14 -13.54 -8.35
N VAL A 216 12.86 -12.81 -7.47
CA VAL A 216 12.36 -12.43 -6.15
C VAL A 216 11.18 -11.45 -6.25
N GLY A 217 10.04 -11.85 -5.70
CA GLY A 217 8.75 -11.14 -5.79
C GLY A 217 7.93 -11.54 -7.01
N GLY A 218 8.46 -12.44 -7.81
CA GLY A 218 7.89 -12.86 -9.07
C GLY A 218 7.75 -11.76 -10.11
N THR A 219 7.20 -12.15 -11.25
CA THR A 219 6.99 -11.35 -12.46
C THR A 219 5.55 -10.90 -12.61
N ALA A 220 4.63 -11.54 -11.88
CA ALA A 220 3.24 -11.16 -11.83
C ALA A 220 3.12 -9.77 -11.19
N MET A 221 3.34 -9.64 -9.88
CA MET A 221 3.03 -8.40 -9.16
C MET A 221 4.25 -7.48 -9.09
N ARG A 222 4.14 -6.27 -9.66
CA ARG A 222 5.23 -5.27 -9.66
C ARG A 222 5.19 -4.31 -8.48
N TYR A 223 4.19 -4.39 -7.62
CA TYR A 223 4.05 -3.49 -6.48
C TYR A 223 5.09 -3.84 -5.41
N ARG A 224 5.73 -2.80 -4.86
CA ARG A 224 6.70 -2.91 -3.77
C ARG A 224 6.27 -1.98 -2.65
N GLY A 225 6.45 -2.40 -1.42
CA GLY A 225 6.22 -1.58 -0.24
C GLY A 225 7.17 -0.38 -0.24
N LEU A 226 8.48 -0.60 -0.39
CA LEU A 226 9.45 0.47 -0.58
C LEU A 226 9.44 0.94 -2.04
N SER A 227 8.62 1.95 -2.31
CA SER A 227 8.31 2.45 -3.64
C SER A 227 8.63 3.94 -3.80
N LYS A 228 8.47 4.43 -5.04
CA LYS A 228 8.46 5.87 -5.34
C LYS A 228 7.38 6.61 -4.55
N THR A 229 6.22 5.99 -4.33
CA THR A 229 5.13 6.50 -3.47
C THR A 229 5.59 6.68 -2.03
N ALA A 230 6.20 5.64 -1.43
CA ALA A 230 6.66 5.69 -0.05
C ALA A 230 7.69 6.82 0.16
N LEU A 231 8.66 6.95 -0.75
CA LEU A 231 9.65 8.03 -0.71
C LEU A 231 9.01 9.41 -0.86
N ALA A 232 8.10 9.59 -1.81
CA ALA A 232 7.42 10.87 -2.01
C ALA A 232 6.62 11.30 -0.77
N ILE A 233 5.97 10.36 -0.09
CA ILE A 233 5.26 10.63 1.17
C ILE A 233 6.24 11.01 2.26
N ILE A 234 7.34 10.27 2.41
CA ILE A 234 8.39 10.59 3.39
C ILE A 234 8.91 12.01 3.15
N PHE A 235 9.24 12.38 1.91
CA PHE A 235 9.67 13.75 1.58
C PHE A 235 8.58 14.78 1.86
N ALA A 236 7.31 14.49 1.56
CA ALA A 236 6.20 15.37 1.89
C ALA A 236 6.10 15.60 3.41
N LEU A 237 6.18 14.54 4.23
CA LEU A 237 6.15 14.64 5.69
C LEU A 237 7.38 15.39 6.25
N CYS A 238 8.58 15.10 5.75
CA CYS A 238 9.79 15.82 6.13
C CYS A 238 9.69 17.31 5.77
N SER A 239 9.13 17.65 4.59
CA SER A 239 8.93 19.05 4.20
C SER A 239 7.98 19.79 5.15
N ARG A 240 6.92 19.13 5.66
CA ARG A 240 6.03 19.71 6.68
C ARG A 240 6.77 20.05 7.97
N MET A 241 7.68 19.18 8.38
CA MET A 241 8.49 19.37 9.58
C MET A 241 9.47 20.54 9.38
N VAL A 242 10.19 20.57 8.27
CA VAL A 242 11.15 21.65 7.95
C VAL A 242 10.46 23.01 7.84
N CYS A 243 9.36 23.11 7.08
CA CYS A 243 8.59 24.37 6.96
C CYS A 243 8.07 24.88 8.31
N ARG A 244 7.77 23.99 9.25
CA ARG A 244 7.30 24.39 10.57
C ARG A 244 8.43 24.89 11.46
N ILE A 245 9.60 24.25 11.41
CA ILE A 245 10.76 24.60 12.26
C ILE A 245 11.45 25.89 11.78
N TYR A 246 11.67 26.01 10.47
CA TYR A 246 12.42 27.12 9.88
C TYR A 246 11.55 28.31 9.47
N GLY A 247 10.22 28.20 9.57
CA GLY A 247 9.28 29.21 9.10
C GLY A 247 8.88 29.05 7.64
N GLU A 248 7.74 29.64 7.30
CA GLU A 248 7.07 29.46 6.01
C GLU A 248 7.46 30.59 5.04
N GLU A 249 8.63 30.47 4.42
CA GLU A 249 9.03 31.29 3.26
C GLU A 249 8.26 30.87 1.99
N ARG A 250 8.18 31.76 1.00
CA ARG A 250 7.46 31.49 -0.27
C ARG A 250 7.97 30.23 -0.98
N LEU A 251 9.28 30.00 -0.98
CA LEU A 251 9.89 28.82 -1.58
C LEU A 251 9.59 27.56 -0.75
N SER A 252 9.67 27.62 0.58
CA SER A 252 9.39 26.45 1.43
C SER A 252 7.91 26.05 1.39
N ALA A 253 6.99 27.02 1.33
CA ALA A 253 5.57 26.77 1.13
C ALA A 253 5.28 26.10 -0.23
N TRP A 254 5.98 26.54 -1.28
CA TRP A 254 5.84 25.97 -2.62
C TRP A 254 6.37 24.53 -2.68
N THR A 255 7.56 24.26 -2.15
CA THR A 255 8.15 22.91 -2.14
C THR A 255 7.29 21.94 -1.34
N ARG A 256 6.79 22.35 -0.17
CA ARG A 256 5.84 21.57 0.63
C ARG A 256 4.58 21.22 -0.17
N SER A 257 3.99 22.20 -0.84
CA SER A 257 2.77 22.01 -1.62
C SER A 257 3.01 21.09 -2.83
N ALA A 258 4.14 21.26 -3.52
CA ALA A 258 4.55 20.40 -4.62
C ALA A 258 4.75 18.95 -4.17
N LEU A 259 5.48 18.72 -3.07
CA LEU A 259 5.72 17.39 -2.53
C LEU A 259 4.43 16.71 -2.04
N GLU A 260 3.54 17.45 -1.37
CA GLU A 260 2.21 16.92 -1.03
C GLU A 260 1.42 16.55 -2.29
N GLY A 261 1.45 17.39 -3.34
CA GLY A 261 0.78 17.13 -4.61
C GLY A 261 1.31 15.87 -5.31
N VAL A 262 2.63 15.75 -5.44
CA VAL A 262 3.28 14.56 -6.01
C VAL A 262 2.93 13.32 -5.19
N GLY A 263 2.93 13.41 -3.86
CA GLY A 263 2.50 12.33 -2.97
C GLY A 263 1.08 11.85 -3.27
N TRP A 264 0.12 12.77 -3.41
CA TRP A 264 -1.26 12.41 -3.74
C TRP A 264 -1.42 11.78 -5.13
N VAL A 265 -0.72 12.31 -6.14
CA VAL A 265 -0.74 11.74 -7.50
C VAL A 265 -0.22 10.32 -7.50
N LEU A 266 0.92 10.07 -6.82
CA LEU A 266 1.51 8.75 -6.76
C LEU A 266 0.63 7.76 -5.96
N VAL A 267 0.06 8.19 -4.83
CA VAL A 267 -0.88 7.35 -4.05
C VAL A 267 -2.14 7.00 -4.86
N ALA A 268 -2.68 7.95 -5.62
CA ALA A 268 -3.81 7.69 -6.51
C ALA A 268 -3.44 6.73 -7.65
N ALA A 269 -2.25 6.89 -8.24
CA ALA A 269 -1.76 5.99 -9.28
C ALA A 269 -1.59 4.54 -8.77
N ASP A 270 -1.03 4.37 -7.57
CA ASP A 270 -0.91 3.06 -6.92
C ASP A 270 -2.28 2.45 -6.61
N ALA A 271 -3.24 3.27 -6.17
CA ALA A 271 -4.62 2.82 -5.93
C ALA A 271 -5.26 2.25 -7.21
N VAL A 272 -5.15 2.98 -8.32
CA VAL A 272 -5.68 2.55 -9.63
C VAL A 272 -4.96 1.31 -10.13
N TYR A 273 -3.63 1.26 -10.00
CA TYR A 273 -2.84 0.10 -10.40
C TYR A 273 -3.29 -1.16 -9.65
N LEU A 274 -3.46 -1.10 -8.33
CA LEU A 274 -3.87 -2.25 -7.53
C LEU A 274 -5.29 -2.73 -7.86
N VAL A 275 -6.23 -1.80 -8.09
CA VAL A 275 -7.59 -2.15 -8.54
C VAL A 275 -7.54 -2.84 -9.91
N GLY A 276 -6.84 -2.26 -10.88
CA GLY A 276 -6.71 -2.83 -12.23
C GLY A 276 -6.03 -4.20 -12.24
N TRP A 277 -4.99 -4.34 -11.43
CA TRP A 277 -4.27 -5.61 -11.23
C TRP A 277 -5.22 -6.71 -10.74
N VAL A 278 -5.92 -6.49 -9.63
CA VAL A 278 -6.78 -7.52 -9.05
C VAL A 278 -8.04 -7.76 -9.89
N ALA A 279 -8.53 -6.75 -10.59
CA ALA A 279 -9.61 -6.90 -11.56
C ALA A 279 -9.21 -7.86 -12.70
N ALA A 280 -7.97 -7.77 -13.18
CA ALA A 280 -7.44 -8.69 -14.19
C ALA A 280 -7.24 -10.12 -13.63
N GLU A 281 -6.85 -10.24 -12.36
CA GLU A 281 -6.72 -11.53 -11.66
C GLU A 281 -8.07 -12.16 -11.25
N GLY A 282 -9.17 -11.41 -11.26
CA GLY A 282 -10.52 -11.92 -10.97
C GLY A 282 -10.84 -12.14 -9.48
N GLY A 283 -10.05 -11.57 -8.56
CA GLY A 283 -10.21 -11.77 -7.12
C GLY A 283 -11.26 -10.84 -6.50
N ALA A 284 -12.51 -11.29 -6.34
CA ALA A 284 -13.63 -10.46 -5.88
C ALA A 284 -13.39 -9.70 -4.56
N VAL A 285 -12.81 -10.37 -3.55
CA VAL A 285 -12.51 -9.76 -2.24
C VAL A 285 -11.42 -8.69 -2.36
N GLY A 286 -10.38 -8.97 -3.14
CA GLY A 286 -9.31 -8.00 -3.39
C GLY A 286 -9.82 -6.80 -4.19
N VAL A 287 -10.65 -7.01 -5.22
CA VAL A 287 -11.29 -5.90 -5.97
C VAL A 287 -12.06 -5.01 -5.00
N ALA A 288 -12.93 -5.58 -4.16
CA ALA A 288 -13.70 -4.80 -3.20
C ALA A 288 -12.79 -3.99 -2.25
N ALA A 289 -11.78 -4.63 -1.66
CA ALA A 289 -10.86 -3.97 -0.74
C ALA A 289 -10.08 -2.82 -1.42
N TYR A 290 -9.49 -3.07 -2.58
CA TYR A 290 -8.72 -2.06 -3.31
C TYR A 290 -9.61 -0.93 -3.84
N SER A 291 -10.82 -1.23 -4.32
CA SER A 291 -11.77 -0.22 -4.77
C SER A 291 -12.25 0.67 -3.62
N LEU A 292 -12.48 0.12 -2.43
CA LEU A 292 -12.84 0.90 -1.24
C LEU A 292 -11.73 1.88 -0.86
N VAL A 293 -10.48 1.40 -0.77
CA VAL A 293 -9.33 2.28 -0.44
C VAL A 293 -9.08 3.30 -1.55
N ALA A 294 -9.20 2.91 -2.83
CA ALA A 294 -9.11 3.85 -3.94
C ALA A 294 -10.19 4.94 -3.84
N GLY A 295 -11.44 4.57 -3.56
CA GLY A 295 -12.53 5.52 -3.33
C GLY A 295 -12.22 6.52 -2.22
N LEU A 296 -11.64 6.06 -1.11
CA LEU A 296 -11.18 6.94 -0.02
C LEU A 296 -10.07 7.89 -0.47
N VAL A 297 -9.06 7.40 -1.21
CA VAL A 297 -7.99 8.22 -1.76
C VAL A 297 -8.56 9.31 -2.67
N PHE A 298 -9.45 8.93 -3.59
CA PHE A 298 -10.10 9.88 -4.49
C PHE A 298 -10.94 10.90 -3.73
N LEU A 299 -11.68 10.48 -2.70
CA LEU A 299 -12.44 11.40 -1.84
C LEU A 299 -11.52 12.43 -1.16
N CYS A 300 -10.37 12.01 -0.64
CA CYS A 300 -9.38 12.90 -0.05
C CYS A 300 -8.80 13.89 -1.08
N VAL A 301 -8.49 13.42 -2.30
CA VAL A 301 -8.01 14.27 -3.39
C VAL A 301 -9.08 15.28 -3.81
N PHE A 302 -10.32 14.83 -4.02
CA PHE A 302 -11.46 15.69 -4.36
C PHE A 302 -11.67 16.76 -3.29
N GLY A 303 -11.63 16.40 -2.01
CA GLY A 303 -11.77 17.36 -0.92
C GLY A 303 -10.64 18.39 -0.85
N LYS A 304 -9.43 18.08 -1.35
CA LYS A 304 -8.36 19.07 -1.50
C LYS A 304 -8.59 19.98 -2.69
N VAL A 305 -8.96 19.43 -3.85
CA VAL A 305 -9.24 20.19 -5.07
C VAL A 305 -10.41 21.15 -4.84
N TYR A 306 -11.50 20.69 -4.22
CA TYR A 306 -12.66 21.51 -3.92
C TYR A 306 -12.30 22.71 -3.02
N ARG A 307 -11.53 22.48 -1.96
CA ARG A 307 -11.05 23.56 -1.07
C ARG A 307 -10.13 24.54 -1.80
N PHE A 308 -9.28 24.05 -2.70
CA PHE A 308 -8.43 24.91 -3.51
C PHE A 308 -9.26 25.78 -4.45
N LEU A 309 -10.25 25.22 -5.14
CA LEU A 309 -11.15 25.97 -6.02
C LEU A 309 -11.96 27.02 -5.25
N ALA A 310 -12.54 26.65 -4.11
CA ALA A 310 -13.26 27.59 -3.24
C ALA A 310 -12.35 28.73 -2.75
N TRP A 311 -11.09 28.43 -2.44
CA TRP A 311 -10.11 29.45 -2.08
C TRP A 311 -9.79 30.40 -3.24
N VAL A 312 -9.59 29.87 -4.45
CA VAL A 312 -9.37 30.68 -5.67
C VAL A 312 -10.56 31.60 -5.94
N GLU A 313 -11.78 31.07 -5.83
CA GLU A 313 -13.01 31.85 -6.03
C GLU A 313 -13.13 32.99 -5.00
N SER A 314 -12.85 32.72 -3.72
CA SER A 314 -12.84 33.74 -2.67
C SER A 314 -11.80 34.85 -2.90
N ARG A 315 -10.64 34.49 -3.48
CA ARG A 315 -9.58 35.45 -3.85
C ARG A 315 -10.00 36.30 -5.04
N GLN A 316 -10.64 35.70 -6.04
CA GLN A 316 -11.15 36.43 -7.21
C GLN A 316 -12.26 37.42 -6.83
N SER A 317 -13.18 37.05 -5.94
CA SER A 317 -14.23 37.96 -5.47
C SER A 317 -13.65 39.12 -4.64
N GLN A 318 -12.68 38.86 -3.76
CA GLN A 318 -11.94 39.91 -3.06
C GLN A 318 -11.22 40.86 -4.02
N TRP A 319 -10.53 40.33 -5.04
CA TRP A 319 -9.81 41.15 -6.02
C TRP A 319 -10.75 42.06 -6.83
N LYS A 320 -11.91 41.52 -7.27
CA LYS A 320 -12.96 42.30 -7.93
C LYS A 320 -13.53 43.40 -7.03
N SER A 321 -13.77 43.11 -5.75
CA SER A 321 -14.25 44.11 -4.78
C SER A 321 -13.22 45.21 -4.51
N SER A 322 -11.93 44.88 -4.43
CA SER A 322 -10.87 45.89 -4.27
C SER A 322 -10.71 46.78 -5.48
N LEU A 323 -10.86 46.25 -6.70
CA LEU A 323 -10.81 47.04 -7.94
C LEU A 323 -11.97 48.05 -8.03
N CYS A 324 -13.16 47.73 -7.49
CA CYS A 324 -14.27 48.67 -7.44
C CYS A 324 -14.10 49.79 -6.40
N HIS A 325 -13.34 49.56 -5.32
CA HIS A 325 -13.08 50.59 -4.29
C HIS A 325 -11.97 51.59 -4.68
N THR A 326 -11.10 51.27 -5.65
CA THR A 326 -10.00 52.15 -6.08
C THR A 326 -10.38 53.10 -7.24
N ILE A 327 -11.65 53.06 -7.71
CA ILE A 327 -12.13 53.87 -8.86
C ILE A 327 -13.03 55.05 -8.39
N VAL A 328 -13.08 55.36 -7.10
CA VAL A 328 -13.83 56.51 -6.55
C VAL A 328 -12.88 57.57 -6.01
#